data_AF-A0A256Z4Y2-F1
#
_entry.id   AF-A0A256Z4Y2-F1
#
_cell.length_a   1.000
_cell.length_b   1.000
_cell.length_c   1.000
_cell.angle_alpha   90.00
_cell.angle_beta   90.00
_cell.angle_gamma   90.00
#
_symmetry.space_group_name_H-M   'P 1'
#
loop_
_entity.id
_entity.type
_entity.pdbx_description
1 polymer ?
#
loop_
_entity_poly.entity_id
_entity_poly.type
_entity_poly.pdbx_seq_one_letter_code
_entity_poly.pdbx_strand_id
1 'polypeptide(L)'
;MRIDSWKNHNGTRHGFDDGWVHGEYGNALEFDGVDDYVEVRHCNDLDVSSQSPTPASSITIFARLNVSSNGTVVGKTDGTKTNYLLHVQKNQLCFNFTSNGVDKSINASIEFNKNVTVAVTYNQTDLV
;
A
#
# COMPACT_ATOMS: atom_id res chain seq x y z
N MET A 1 7.63 -14.70 11.72
CA MET A 1 6.22 -14.42 11.36
C MET A 1 6.12 -14.48 9.84
N ARG A 2 5.31 -15.38 9.28
CA ARG A 2 5.00 -15.41 7.84
C ARG A 2 3.94 -14.34 7.61
N ILE A 3 4.24 -13.31 6.82
CA ILE A 3 3.20 -12.55 6.13
C ILE A 3 2.75 -13.51 5.03
N ASP A 4 1.57 -14.07 5.23
CA ASP A 4 1.05 -15.22 4.52
C ASP A 4 0.91 -14.98 3.01
N SER A 5 1.26 -16.03 2.26
CA SER A 5 1.43 -15.99 0.81
C SER A 5 0.24 -16.66 0.12
N TRP A 6 -0.78 -15.90 -0.23
CA TRP A 6 -1.75 -16.39 -1.21
C TRP A 6 -1.06 -16.49 -2.57
N LYS A 7 -1.06 -17.68 -3.19
CA LYS A 7 -0.40 -17.97 -4.48
C LYS A 7 1.10 -17.63 -4.56
N ASN A 8 1.86 -17.80 -3.48
CA ASN A 8 3.32 -17.54 -3.42
C ASN A 8 3.74 -16.07 -3.58
N HIS A 9 2.83 -15.11 -3.38
CA HIS A 9 3.20 -13.69 -3.28
C HIS A 9 3.82 -13.40 -1.90
N ASN A 10 5.12 -13.62 -1.76
CA ASN A 10 5.87 -13.36 -0.53
C ASN A 10 6.47 -11.94 -0.58
N GLY A 11 6.38 -11.22 0.55
CA GLY A 11 7.13 -9.99 0.77
C GLY A 11 8.59 -10.27 1.11
N THR A 12 9.51 -9.55 0.47
CA THR A 12 10.94 -9.53 0.78
C THR A 12 11.29 -8.19 1.40
N ARG A 13 12.04 -8.19 2.51
CA ARG A 13 12.46 -6.97 3.22
C ARG A 13 13.80 -6.49 2.68
N HIS A 14 13.93 -5.18 2.49
CA HIS A 14 15.14 -4.49 2.02
C HIS A 14 15.42 -3.29 2.92
N GLY A 15 16.69 -2.92 3.12
CA GLY A 15 17.11 -1.81 3.99
C GLY A 15 17.19 -2.16 5.47
N PHE A 16 16.26 -2.99 5.95
CA PHE A 16 16.14 -3.23 7.40
C PHE A 16 17.35 -3.94 8.02
N ASP A 17 17.86 -3.37 9.12
CA ASP A 17 18.76 -4.06 10.05
C ASP A 17 17.99 -5.12 10.85
N ASP A 18 17.12 -4.68 11.78
CA ASP A 18 16.11 -5.53 12.44
C ASP A 18 14.71 -5.11 11.95
N GLY A 19 14.43 -3.81 12.04
CA GLY A 19 13.20 -3.19 11.54
C GLY A 19 11.95 -3.53 12.33
N TRP A 20 12.05 -4.35 13.38
CA TRP A 20 10.91 -4.75 14.21
C TRP A 20 10.81 -3.89 15.46
N VAL A 21 9.62 -3.36 15.69
CA VAL A 21 9.27 -2.61 16.91
C VAL A 21 8.03 -3.20 17.55
N HIS A 22 7.78 -2.86 18.82
CA HIS A 22 6.52 -3.22 19.45
C HIS A 22 5.39 -2.39 18.82
N GLY A 23 4.49 -3.08 18.12
CA GLY A 23 3.29 -2.47 17.56
C GLY A 23 2.17 -2.40 18.61
N GLU A 24 1.07 -1.73 18.26
CA GLU A 24 -0.15 -1.69 19.11
C GLU A 24 -0.65 -3.11 19.46
N TYR A 25 -0.46 -4.06 18.54
CA TYR A 25 -0.72 -5.48 18.75
C TYR A 25 0.47 -6.31 18.26
N GLY A 26 1.32 -6.75 19.19
CA GLY A 26 2.48 -7.58 18.87
C GLY A 26 3.63 -6.77 18.26
N ASN A 27 4.07 -7.13 17.06
CA ASN A 27 5.20 -6.49 16.39
C ASN A 27 4.74 -5.71 15.15
N ALA A 28 5.42 -4.61 14.86
CA ALA A 28 5.25 -3.81 13.64
C ALA A 28 6.61 -3.61 12.96
N LEU A 29 6.58 -3.21 11.69
CA LEU A 29 7.77 -2.75 10.98
C LEU A 29 7.93 -1.24 11.16
N GLU A 30 9.14 -0.82 11.52
CA GLU A 30 9.58 0.58 11.48
C GLU A 30 10.36 0.81 10.20
N PHE A 31 10.03 1.89 9.49
CA PHE A 31 10.69 2.28 8.24
C PHE A 31 11.46 3.57 8.52
N ASP A 32 12.77 3.57 8.30
CA ASP A 32 13.65 4.69 8.64
C ASP A 32 13.51 5.93 7.71
N GLY A 33 12.85 5.76 6.57
CA GLY A 33 12.64 6.81 5.57
C GLY A 33 13.83 7.03 4.64
N VAL A 34 14.83 6.15 4.65
CA VAL A 34 16.03 6.19 3.79
C VAL A 34 15.97 5.09 2.74
N ASP A 35 16.02 3.82 3.15
CA ASP A 35 16.04 2.67 2.23
C ASP A 35 15.24 1.44 2.67
N ASP A 36 14.49 1.54 3.77
CA ASP A 36 13.58 0.49 4.22
C ASP A 36 12.35 0.33 3.32
N TYR A 37 12.15 -0.88 2.76
CA TYR A 37 10.91 -1.24 2.07
C TYR A 37 10.67 -2.75 2.00
N VAL A 38 9.39 -3.12 1.86
CA VAL A 38 8.98 -4.51 1.59
C VAL A 38 8.52 -4.62 0.14
N GLU A 39 9.14 -5.51 -0.62
CA GLU A 39 8.81 -5.78 -2.01
C GLU A 39 8.02 -7.08 -2.13
N VAL A 40 6.88 -7.02 -2.80
CA VAL A 40 6.25 -8.19 -3.42
C VAL A 40 6.55 -8.13 -4.91
N ARG A 41 7.20 -9.18 -5.45
CA ARG A 41 7.55 -9.21 -6.88
C ARG A 41 6.31 -9.01 -7.74
N HIS A 42 6.51 -8.33 -8.87
CA HIS A 42 5.44 -8.08 -9.83
C HIS A 42 4.73 -9.39 -10.23
N CYS A 43 3.40 -9.35 -10.19
CA CYS A 43 2.50 -10.37 -10.71
C CYS A 43 1.22 -9.71 -11.23
N ASN A 44 0.62 -10.29 -12.28
CA ASN A 44 -0.65 -9.84 -12.86
C ASN A 44 -1.83 -10.01 -11.90
N ASP A 45 -1.76 -10.98 -10.97
CA ASP A 45 -2.76 -11.17 -9.92
C ASP A 45 -2.92 -9.95 -9.00
N LEU A 46 -1.94 -9.03 -9.02
CA LEU A 46 -1.93 -7.79 -8.24
C LEU A 46 -2.29 -6.58 -9.11
N ASP A 47 -2.67 -6.72 -10.37
CA ASP A 47 -3.11 -5.60 -11.19
C ASP A 47 -4.60 -5.34 -11.02
N VAL A 48 -5.02 -4.08 -10.83
CA VAL A 48 -6.45 -3.73 -10.82
C VAL A 48 -6.90 -2.97 -12.07
N SER A 49 -5.97 -2.68 -12.99
CA SER A 49 -6.26 -2.01 -14.24
C SER A 49 -6.94 -2.98 -15.22
N SER A 50 -8.01 -2.54 -15.88
CA SER A 50 -8.71 -3.34 -16.90
C SER A 50 -7.89 -3.59 -18.17
N GLN A 51 -6.69 -3.02 -18.26
CA GLN A 51 -5.71 -3.29 -19.32
C GLN A 51 -4.84 -4.52 -19.00
N SER A 52 -4.85 -5.03 -17.76
CA SER A 52 -4.15 -6.26 -17.40
C SER A 52 -4.83 -7.48 -18.03
N PRO A 53 -4.09 -8.53 -18.46
CA PRO A 53 -4.67 -9.75 -19.01
C PRO A 53 -5.60 -10.48 -18.04
N THR A 54 -5.37 -10.32 -16.73
CA THR A 54 -6.14 -10.98 -15.65
C THR A 54 -6.29 -10.01 -14.48
N PRO A 55 -7.15 -8.98 -14.59
CA PRO A 55 -7.27 -7.97 -13.54
C PRO A 55 -7.88 -8.57 -12.28
N ALA A 56 -7.34 -8.20 -11.13
CA ALA A 56 -7.90 -8.51 -9.83
C ALA A 56 -9.31 -7.93 -9.72
N SER A 57 -10.26 -8.75 -9.25
CA SER A 57 -11.66 -8.36 -9.04
C SER A 57 -11.83 -7.37 -7.89
N SER A 58 -10.91 -7.37 -6.92
CA SER A 58 -10.84 -6.38 -5.87
C SER A 58 -9.45 -6.30 -5.25
N ILE A 59 -9.11 -5.14 -4.69
CA ILE A 59 -7.98 -4.98 -3.78
C ILE A 59 -8.47 -4.29 -2.51
N THR A 60 -8.04 -4.81 -1.37
CA THR A 60 -8.20 -4.15 -0.07
C THR A 60 -6.84 -3.91 0.54
N ILE A 61 -6.61 -2.68 0.99
CA ILE A 61 -5.46 -2.33 1.82
C ILE A 61 -5.98 -2.14 3.23
N PHE A 62 -5.50 -2.96 4.16
CA PHE A 62 -5.77 -2.84 5.58
C PHE A 62 -4.45 -2.69 6.34
N ALA A 63 -4.26 -1.55 7.01
CA ALA A 63 -3.01 -1.26 7.70
C ALA A 63 -3.26 -0.40 8.94
N ARG A 64 -2.43 -0.59 9.97
CA ARG A 64 -2.25 0.40 11.03
C ARG A 64 -0.98 1.16 10.76
N LEU A 65 -1.09 2.49 10.71
CA LEU A 65 -0.02 3.37 10.30
C LEU A 65 0.30 4.36 11.41
N ASN A 66 1.58 4.63 11.58
CA ASN A 66 2.08 5.79 12.30
C ASN A 66 3.11 6.45 11.38
N VAL A 67 2.76 7.61 10.84
CA VAL A 67 3.55 8.29 9.81
C VAL A 67 4.08 9.62 10.35
N SER A 68 5.36 9.88 10.13
CA SER A 68 6.05 11.10 10.59
C SER A 68 6.31 12.11 9.47
N SER A 69 6.16 11.69 8.22
CA SER A 69 6.47 12.48 7.03
C SER A 69 5.57 12.09 5.84
N ASN A 70 5.73 12.82 4.72
CA ASN A 70 5.11 12.43 3.46
C ASN A 70 5.85 11.22 2.86
N GLY A 71 5.12 10.33 2.18
CA GLY A 71 5.73 9.16 1.56
C GLY A 71 4.72 8.14 1.08
N THR A 72 5.21 7.13 0.37
CA THR A 72 4.42 5.98 -0.06
C THR A 72 4.25 5.01 1.10
N VAL A 73 3.03 4.53 1.32
CA VAL A 73 2.74 3.46 2.28
C VAL A 73 2.71 2.12 1.56
N VAL A 74 1.92 2.03 0.47
CA VAL A 74 1.82 0.85 -0.39
C VAL A 74 1.58 1.34 -1.81
N GLY A 75 2.25 0.76 -2.80
CA GLY A 75 1.99 1.11 -4.19
C GLY A 75 2.42 0.05 -5.19
N LYS A 76 1.74 0.06 -6.33
CA LYS A 76 2.11 -0.65 -7.54
C LYS A 76 2.12 0.33 -8.69
N THR A 77 3.31 0.60 -9.19
CA THR A 77 3.57 1.54 -10.28
C THR A 77 4.59 0.93 -11.23
N ASP A 78 4.49 1.26 -12.51
CA ASP A 78 5.52 0.92 -13.51
C ASP A 78 6.45 2.11 -13.79
N GLY A 79 6.35 3.18 -12.99
CA GLY A 79 7.08 4.44 -13.17
C GLY A 79 6.42 5.42 -14.14
N THR A 80 5.42 4.98 -14.92
CA THR A 80 4.67 5.81 -15.87
C THR A 80 3.18 5.90 -15.53
N LYS A 81 2.61 4.84 -14.94
CA LYS A 81 1.23 4.72 -14.51
C LYS A 81 1.16 4.16 -13.10
N THR A 82 0.22 4.68 -12.33
CA THR A 82 -0.07 4.18 -10.99
C THR A 82 -1.21 3.18 -11.07
N ASN A 83 -0.96 1.90 -10.83
CA ASN A 83 -2.04 0.92 -10.77
C ASN A 83 -2.89 1.18 -9.52
N TYR A 84 -2.23 1.26 -8.37
CA TYR A 84 -2.76 1.81 -7.12
C TYR A 84 -1.61 2.35 -6.25
N LEU A 85 -1.91 3.34 -5.41
CA LEU A 85 -0.96 3.98 -4.52
C LEU A 85 -1.67 4.56 -3.30
N LEU A 86 -1.39 4.01 -2.13
CA LEU A 86 -1.65 4.64 -0.84
C LEU A 86 -0.41 5.42 -0.42
N HIS A 87 -0.54 6.72 -0.23
CA HIS A 87 0.56 7.61 0.13
C HIS A 87 0.07 8.75 1.02
N VAL A 88 1.01 9.40 1.70
CA VAL A 88 0.76 10.57 2.54
C VAL A 88 1.36 11.80 1.88
N GLN A 89 0.56 12.85 1.71
CA GLN A 89 0.99 14.12 1.16
C GLN A 89 0.18 15.27 1.76
N LYS A 90 0.85 16.33 2.23
CA LYS A 90 0.20 17.57 2.72
C LYS A 90 -0.89 17.30 3.78
N ASN A 91 -0.57 16.48 4.79
CA ASN A 91 -1.50 16.06 5.85
C ASN A 91 -2.73 15.30 5.35
N GLN A 92 -2.66 14.73 4.15
CA GLN A 92 -3.69 13.86 3.60
C GLN A 92 -3.13 12.46 3.38
N LEU A 93 -3.92 11.46 3.75
CA LEU A 93 -3.77 10.09 3.31
C LEU A 93 -4.54 9.96 2.00
N CYS A 94 -3.83 9.67 0.92
CA CYS A 94 -4.32 9.68 -0.44
C CYS A 94 -4.24 8.27 -1.02
N PHE A 95 -5.36 7.75 -1.53
CA PHE A 95 -5.40 6.51 -2.28
C PHE A 95 -5.72 6.79 -3.75
N ASN A 96 -4.73 6.61 -4.61
CA ASN A 96 -4.84 6.77 -6.05
C ASN A 96 -4.93 5.41 -6.73
N PHE A 97 -5.65 5.30 -7.84
CA PHE A 97 -5.72 4.08 -8.65
C PHE A 97 -6.18 4.38 -10.07
N THR A 98 -5.80 3.55 -11.04
CA THR A 98 -6.30 3.65 -12.41
C THR A 98 -7.42 2.64 -12.65
N SER A 99 -8.60 3.12 -13.04
CA SER A 99 -9.76 2.32 -13.42
C SER A 99 -10.15 2.65 -14.86
N ASN A 100 -10.21 1.65 -15.75
CA ASN A 100 -10.54 1.86 -17.17
C ASN A 100 -9.67 2.92 -17.88
N GLY A 101 -8.40 2.99 -17.52
CA GLY A 101 -7.46 3.98 -18.07
C GLY A 101 -7.64 5.39 -17.54
N VAL A 102 -8.48 5.59 -16.51
CA VAL A 102 -8.72 6.88 -15.85
C VAL A 102 -8.20 6.82 -14.42
N ASP A 103 -7.39 7.81 -14.05
CA ASP A 103 -6.88 7.96 -12.69
C ASP A 103 -7.95 8.51 -11.77
N LYS A 104 -8.09 7.89 -10.61
CA LYS A 104 -9.01 8.25 -9.55
C LYS A 104 -8.24 8.41 -8.24
N SER A 105 -8.77 9.23 -7.34
CA SER A 105 -8.15 9.53 -6.05
C SER A 105 -9.23 9.71 -4.98
N ILE A 106 -8.97 9.19 -3.78
CA ILE A 106 -9.73 9.47 -2.57
C ILE A 106 -8.76 9.89 -1.47
N ASN A 107 -9.12 10.92 -0.72
CA ASN A 107 -8.24 11.53 0.27
C ASN A 107 -8.96 11.62 1.62
N ALA A 108 -8.23 11.37 2.70
CA ALA A 108 -8.66 11.60 4.07
C ALA A 108 -7.62 12.46 4.79
N SER A 109 -8.01 13.24 5.79
CA SER A 109 -7.03 13.96 6.63
C SER A 109 -6.30 12.97 7.53
N ILE A 110 -5.00 13.19 7.73
CA ILE A 110 -4.19 12.41 8.66
C ILE A 110 -3.36 13.34 9.54
N GLU A 111 -3.23 12.97 10.81
CA GLU A 111 -2.32 13.61 11.74
C GLU A 111 -1.04 12.79 11.85
N PHE A 112 0.11 13.47 11.75
CA PHE A 112 1.40 12.81 11.90
C PHE A 112 1.65 12.35 13.33
N ASN A 113 2.48 11.32 13.47
CA ASN A 113 2.90 10.72 14.75
C ASN A 113 1.73 10.16 15.59
N LYS A 114 0.62 9.80 14.94
CA LYS A 114 -0.53 9.15 15.56
C LYS A 114 -0.84 7.83 14.86
N ASN A 115 -1.22 6.83 15.66
CA ASN A 115 -1.69 5.55 15.14
C ASN A 115 -3.05 5.74 14.46
N VAL A 116 -3.16 5.33 13.20
CA VAL A 116 -4.38 5.37 12.40
C VAL A 116 -4.62 4.00 11.78
N THR A 117 -5.84 3.48 11.91
CA THR A 117 -6.27 2.28 11.17
C THR A 117 -6.86 2.71 9.83
N VAL A 118 -6.34 2.13 8.75
CA VAL A 118 -6.75 2.38 7.38
C VAL A 118 -7.37 1.10 6.82
N ALA A 119 -8.53 1.25 6.20
CA ALA A 119 -9.15 0.25 5.34
C ALA A 119 -9.62 0.96 4.08
N VAL A 120 -9.16 0.51 2.90
CA VAL A 120 -9.65 1.02 1.62
C VAL A 120 -9.82 -0.14 0.66
N THR A 121 -10.99 -0.23 0.02
CA THR A 121 -11.29 -1.27 -0.96
C THR A 121 -11.64 -0.67 -2.31
N TYR A 122 -11.08 -1.26 -3.36
CA TYR A 122 -11.51 -1.04 -4.74
C TYR A 122 -12.02 -2.37 -5.32
N ASN A 123 -13.20 -2.37 -5.95
CA ASN A 123 -13.87 -3.57 -6.45
C ASN A 123 -14.23 -3.50 -7.94
N GLN A 124 -13.42 -2.81 -8.75
CA GLN A 124 -13.62 -2.54 -10.18
C GLN A 124 -14.76 -1.59 -10.55
N THR A 125 -15.84 -1.53 -9.77
CA THR A 125 -16.98 -0.63 -10.02
C THR A 125 -16.92 0.63 -9.16
N ASP A 126 -16.63 0.49 -7.87
CA ASP A 126 -16.69 1.56 -6.87
C ASP A 126 -15.55 1.48 -5.85
N LEU A 127 -15.42 2.56 -5.06
CA LEU A 127 -14.63 2.58 -3.83
C LEU A 127 -15.57 2.33 -2.65
N VAL A 128 -15.16 1.45 -1.73
CA VAL A 128 -15.90 1.16 -0.49
C VAL A 128 -14.97 1.22 0.71
#